data_AF-A0A6M0AQN6-F1
#
_entry.id   AF-A0A6M0AQN6-F1
#
_cell.length_a   1.000
_cell.length_b   1.000
_cell.length_c   1.000
_cell.angle_alpha   90.00
_cell.angle_beta   90.00
_cell.angle_gamma   90.00
#
_symmetry.space_group_name_H-M   'P 1'
#
loop_
_entity.id
_entity.type
_entity.pdbx_description
1 polymer ?
#
loop_
_entity_poly.entity_id
_entity_poly.type
_entity_poly.pdbx_seq_one_letter_code
_entity_poly.pdbx_strand_id
1 'polypeptide(L)'
;MSNQTYNWQRFWCAPSDRFYLDYDGYLSDPEVQSVKGYNYNPNPKLVTFREISGIPCLILLGEPGIGKTQAMKEEEEKVTAELNNTDDQILSLDLRSVLTKDELTQKLFKSEEFTRWQSG
;
A
#
# COMPACT_ATOMS: atom_id res chain seq x y z
N MET A 1 23.29 -6.60 5.24
CA MET A 1 21.90 -6.64 5.75
C MET A 1 21.24 -7.84 5.11
N SER A 2 20.57 -8.70 5.87
CA SER A 2 19.88 -9.87 5.30
C SER A 2 18.71 -9.41 4.43
N ASN A 3 18.61 -9.90 3.20
CA ASN A 3 17.46 -9.71 2.28
C ASN A 3 16.27 -10.59 2.74
N GLN A 4 15.93 -10.56 4.02
CA GLN A 4 14.78 -11.29 4.52
C GLN A 4 13.50 -10.50 4.23
N THR A 5 12.63 -11.09 3.42
CA THR A 5 11.28 -10.59 3.20
C THR A 5 10.37 -11.29 4.20
N TYR A 6 9.68 -10.50 5.03
CA TYR A 6 8.74 -11.00 6.02
C TYR A 6 7.32 -10.80 5.50
N ASN A 7 6.52 -11.88 5.47
CA ASN A 7 5.12 -11.82 5.03
C ASN A 7 4.22 -11.28 6.15
N TRP A 8 4.48 -10.03 6.58
CA TRP A 8 3.69 -9.36 7.61
C TRP A 8 2.55 -8.57 6.98
N GLN A 9 1.33 -8.77 7.47
CA GLN A 9 0.19 -7.95 7.07
C GLN A 9 0.43 -6.50 7.49
N ARG A 10 0.30 -5.59 6.52
CA ARG A 10 0.40 -4.14 6.77
C ARG A 10 -0.98 -3.57 7.02
N PHE A 11 -1.05 -2.70 8.03
CA PHE A 11 -2.26 -1.97 8.38
C PHE A 11 -2.06 -0.47 8.18
N TRP A 12 -3.16 0.21 7.90
CA TRP A 12 -3.24 1.62 7.53
C TRP A 12 -4.23 2.33 8.44
N CYS A 13 -4.06 3.64 8.63
CA CYS A 13 -5.01 4.49 9.32
C CYS A 13 -4.97 5.90 8.74
N ALA A 14 -6.00 6.71 9.03
CA ALA A 14 -5.93 8.12 8.67
C ALA A 14 -4.84 8.83 9.50
N PRO A 15 -4.27 9.94 9.01
CA PRO A 15 -3.22 10.67 9.73
C PRO A 15 -3.63 11.14 11.14
N SER A 16 -4.93 11.39 11.36
CA SER A 16 -5.48 11.82 12.65
C SER A 16 -5.87 10.66 13.58
N ASP A 17 -5.82 9.43 13.09
CA ASP A 17 -6.22 8.27 13.89
C ASP A 17 -5.14 7.89 14.89
N ARG A 18 -5.59 7.26 15.97
CA ARG A 18 -4.73 6.70 17.00
C ARG A 18 -4.84 5.18 16.93
N PHE A 19 -3.73 4.53 17.15
CA PHE A 19 -3.64 3.09 17.35
C PHE A 19 -2.85 2.82 18.63
N TYR A 20 -3.05 1.63 19.17
CA TYR A 20 -2.44 1.15 20.39
C TYR A 20 -1.40 0.10 20.04
N LEU A 21 -0.22 0.28 20.61
CA LEU A 21 0.83 -0.71 20.65
C LEU A 21 0.78 -1.43 22.00
N ASP A 22 1.22 -2.68 22.04
CA ASP A 22 1.36 -3.42 23.27
C ASP A 22 2.57 -2.96 24.09
N TYR A 23 2.83 -3.64 25.20
CA TYR A 23 3.93 -3.30 26.11
C TYR A 23 5.31 -3.37 25.46
N ASP A 24 5.47 -4.23 24.46
CA ASP A 24 6.73 -4.42 23.74
C ASP A 24 6.81 -3.53 22.48
N GLY A 25 5.80 -2.68 22.26
CA GLY A 25 5.73 -1.76 21.13
C GLY A 25 5.25 -2.41 19.83
N TYR A 26 4.72 -3.64 19.88
CA TYR A 26 4.13 -4.28 18.70
C TYR A 26 2.68 -3.86 18.52
N LEU A 27 2.25 -3.85 17.27
CA LEU A 27 0.85 -3.64 16.96
C LEU A 27 0.07 -4.88 17.41
N SER A 28 -0.85 -4.70 18.37
CA SER A 28 -1.81 -5.75 18.70
C SER A 28 -2.64 -6.08 17.47
N ASP A 29 -2.74 -7.38 17.14
CA ASP A 29 -3.39 -7.89 15.94
C ASP A 29 -4.82 -7.30 15.80
N PRO A 30 -5.05 -6.42 14.80
CA PRO A 30 -6.34 -5.77 14.60
C PRO A 30 -7.44 -6.72 14.14
N GLU A 31 -7.09 -7.93 13.67
CA GLU A 31 -8.07 -8.92 13.18
C GLU A 31 -8.58 -9.83 14.30
N VAL A 32 -8.02 -9.74 15.51
CA VAL A 32 -8.49 -10.51 16.66
C VAL A 32 -9.88 -10.04 17.06
N GLN A 33 -10.89 -10.85 16.72
CA GLN A 33 -12.29 -10.55 17.01
C GLN A 33 -12.64 -10.77 18.48
N SER A 34 -11.94 -11.66 19.20
CA SER A 34 -12.16 -11.87 20.63
C SER A 34 -10.92 -12.31 21.39
N VAL A 35 -10.71 -11.72 22.57
CA VAL A 35 -9.70 -12.19 23.55
C VAL A 35 -10.48 -12.70 24.76
N LYS A 36 -10.31 -13.98 25.10
CA LYS A 36 -10.98 -14.62 26.26
C LYS A 36 -12.52 -14.50 26.26
N GLY A 37 -13.15 -14.57 25.09
CA GLY A 37 -14.61 -14.51 24.96
C GLY A 37 -15.22 -13.11 24.99
N TYR A 38 -14.39 -12.06 25.05
CA TYR A 38 -14.83 -10.68 24.89
C TYR A 38 -14.48 -10.17 23.50
N ASN A 39 -15.47 -9.64 22.78
CA ASN A 39 -15.24 -8.97 21.50
C ASN A 39 -14.58 -7.62 21.76
N TYR A 40 -13.26 -7.57 21.65
CA TYR A 40 -12.48 -6.35 21.86
C TYR A 40 -11.33 -6.28 20.85
N ASN A 41 -11.44 -5.33 19.93
CA ASN A 41 -10.36 -4.91 19.05
C ASN A 41 -9.80 -3.58 19.56
N PRO A 42 -8.54 -3.50 20.03
CA PRO A 42 -7.94 -2.25 20.50
C PRO A 42 -7.71 -1.25 19.34
N ASN A 43 -7.67 -1.72 18.10
CA ASN A 43 -7.25 -0.98 16.92
C ASN A 43 -8.33 -0.95 15.81
N PRO A 44 -9.58 -0.55 16.10
CA PRO A 44 -10.72 -0.70 15.17
C PRO A 44 -10.66 0.22 13.95
N LYS A 45 -9.74 1.20 13.95
CA LYS A 45 -9.54 2.13 12.83
C LYS A 45 -8.45 1.68 11.87
N LEU A 46 -7.77 0.59 12.20
CA LEU A 46 -6.77 0.02 11.32
C LEU A 46 -7.45 -0.79 10.23
N VAL A 47 -7.03 -0.54 9.00
CA VAL A 47 -7.58 -1.17 7.79
C VAL A 47 -6.45 -1.76 6.96
N THR A 48 -6.76 -2.79 6.21
CA THR A 48 -5.89 -3.38 5.18
C THR A 48 -5.90 -2.50 3.92
N PHE A 49 -4.90 -2.68 3.05
CA PHE A 49 -4.88 -1.99 1.75
C PHE A 49 -6.14 -2.32 0.92
N ARG A 50 -6.59 -3.58 0.94
CA ARG A 50 -7.77 -4.04 0.19
C ARG A 50 -9.06 -3.32 0.59
N GLU A 51 -9.21 -2.95 1.85
CA GLU A 51 -10.40 -2.21 2.32
C GLU A 51 -10.43 -0.76 1.81
N ILE A 52 -9.27 -0.20 1.46
CA ILE A 52 -9.15 1.18 1.00
C ILE A 52 -8.76 1.32 -0.47
N SER A 53 -8.46 0.23 -1.17
CA SER A 53 -7.96 0.25 -2.56
C SER A 53 -8.97 0.81 -3.57
N GLY A 54 -10.26 0.82 -3.23
CA GLY A 54 -11.30 1.48 -4.03
C GLY A 54 -11.31 3.01 -3.94
N ILE A 55 -10.50 3.61 -3.06
CA ILE A 55 -10.38 5.07 -2.97
C ILE A 55 -9.57 5.58 -4.18
N PRO A 56 -10.08 6.52 -4.99
CA PRO A 56 -9.43 6.94 -6.24
C PRO A 56 -8.00 7.47 -6.10
N CYS A 57 -7.64 7.99 -4.92
CA CYS A 57 -6.30 8.49 -4.64
C CYS A 57 -5.93 8.21 -3.18
N LEU A 58 -4.89 7.42 -2.99
CA LEU A 58 -4.32 7.09 -1.69
C LEU A 58 -2.91 7.66 -1.58
N ILE A 59 -2.58 8.23 -0.43
CA ILE A 59 -1.25 8.75 -0.13
C ILE A 59 -0.68 7.96 1.04
N LEU A 60 0.44 7.27 0.81
CA LEU A 60 1.16 6.54 1.85
C LEU A 60 2.17 7.44 2.56
N LEU A 61 1.88 7.78 3.81
CA LEU A 61 2.76 8.55 4.69
C LEU A 61 3.39 7.65 5.76
N GLY A 62 4.57 8.03 6.24
CA GLY A 62 5.26 7.31 7.31
C GLY A 62 6.72 7.68 7.40
N GLU A 63 7.38 7.26 8.48
CA GLU A 63 8.77 7.60 8.75
C GLU A 63 9.76 6.98 7.73
N PRO A 64 10.93 7.59 7.51
CA PRO A 64 12.00 6.95 6.74
C PRO A 64 12.34 5.57 7.33
N GLY A 65 12.50 4.55 6.48
CA GLY A 65 12.87 3.20 6.93
C GLY A 65 11.72 2.32 7.44
N ILE A 66 10.50 2.85 7.62
CA ILE A 66 9.34 2.06 8.12
C ILE A 66 8.83 0.98 7.15
N GLY A 67 9.39 0.92 5.93
CA GLY A 67 9.05 -0.10 4.93
C GLY A 67 8.03 0.30 3.87
N LYS A 68 7.72 1.59 3.70
CA LYS A 68 6.73 2.08 2.69
C LYS A 68 6.97 1.53 1.28
N THR A 69 8.20 1.63 0.77
CA THR A 69 8.55 1.15 -0.57
C THR A 69 8.39 -0.37 -0.69
N GLN A 70 8.67 -1.11 0.38
CA GLN A 70 8.49 -2.55 0.41
C GLN A 70 7.00 -2.92 0.39
N ALA A 71 6.19 -2.24 1.21
CA ALA A 71 4.74 -2.44 1.24
C ALA A 71 4.09 -2.11 -0.11
N MET A 72 4.49 -1.02 -0.78
CA MET A 72 3.97 -0.70 -2.11
C MET A 72 4.30 -1.76 -3.16
N LYS A 73 5.51 -2.33 -3.15
CA LYS A 73 5.90 -3.41 -4.06
C LYS A 73 5.10 -4.68 -3.81
N GLU A 74 4.92 -5.05 -2.55
CA GLU A 74 4.13 -6.23 -2.18
C GLU A 74 2.67 -6.10 -2.64
N GLU A 75 2.06 -4.92 -2.50
CA GLU A 75 0.71 -4.69 -3.01
C GLU A 75 0.67 -4.62 -4.55
N GLU A 76 1.67 -4.02 -5.20
CA GLU A 76 1.78 -4.01 -6.66
C GLU A 76 1.86 -5.44 -7.24
N GLU A 77 2.64 -6.33 -6.62
CA GLU A 77 2.74 -7.74 -6.99
C GLU A 77 1.38 -8.47 -6.83
N LYS A 78 0.67 -8.23 -5.72
CA LYS A 78 -0.67 -8.81 -5.48
C LYS A 78 -1.68 -8.33 -6.52
N VAL A 79 -1.75 -7.02 -6.77
CA VAL A 79 -2.65 -6.44 -7.78
C VAL A 79 -2.32 -6.99 -9.16
N THR A 80 -1.03 -7.05 -9.54
CA THR A 80 -0.59 -7.64 -10.82
C THR A 80 -1.11 -9.07 -10.98
N ALA A 81 -1.07 -9.89 -9.92
CA ALA A 81 -1.57 -11.26 -9.96
C ALA A 81 -3.10 -11.33 -10.16
N GLU A 82 -3.85 -10.38 -9.61
CA GLU A 82 -5.31 -10.28 -9.77
C GLU A 82 -5.73 -9.80 -11.17
N LEU A 83 -4.90 -8.97 -11.80
CA LEU A 83 -5.14 -8.40 -13.13
C LEU A 83 -5.02 -9.37 -14.31
N ASN A 84 -4.55 -10.61 -14.08
CA ASN A 84 -4.30 -11.60 -15.14
C ASN A 84 -5.51 -11.93 -16.04
N ASN A 85 -6.73 -11.54 -15.66
CA ASN A 85 -7.96 -11.76 -16.44
C ASN A 85 -8.76 -10.47 -16.71
N THR A 86 -8.12 -9.31 -16.61
CA THR A 86 -8.75 -7.99 -16.81
C THR A 86 -7.98 -7.17 -17.84
N ASP A 87 -8.63 -6.20 -18.48
CA ASP A 87 -7.95 -5.22 -19.34
C ASP A 87 -7.26 -4.09 -18.54
N ASP A 88 -7.45 -4.07 -17.22
CA ASP A 88 -6.84 -3.11 -16.30
C ASP A 88 -5.31 -3.27 -16.25
N GLN A 89 -4.58 -2.16 -16.14
CA GLN A 89 -3.12 -2.12 -16.14
C GLN A 89 -2.55 -1.29 -14.98
N ILE A 90 -1.34 -1.63 -14.55
CA ILE A 90 -0.58 -0.85 -13.56
C ILE A 90 0.46 -0.01 -14.29
N LEU A 91 0.51 1.28 -13.97
CA LEU A 91 1.58 2.19 -14.37
C LEU A 91 2.35 2.63 -13.13
N SER A 92 3.49 1.98 -12.88
CA SER A 92 4.36 2.29 -11.73
C SER A 92 5.43 3.30 -12.13
N LEU A 93 5.62 4.34 -11.31
CA LEU A 93 6.57 5.42 -11.59
C LEU A 93 7.40 5.78 -10.36
N ASP A 94 8.71 5.53 -10.40
CA ASP A 94 9.64 6.02 -9.38
C ASP A 94 10.04 7.46 -9.66
N LEU A 95 9.38 8.40 -8.98
CA LEU A 95 9.69 9.83 -9.07
C LEU A 95 11.11 10.19 -8.62
N ARG A 96 11.80 9.36 -7.83
CA ARG A 96 13.21 9.60 -7.47
C ARG A 96 14.12 9.52 -8.69
N SER A 97 13.74 8.71 -9.67
CA SER A 97 14.47 8.57 -10.93
C SER A 97 14.20 9.71 -11.93
N VAL A 98 13.23 10.59 -11.64
CA VAL A 98 12.77 11.64 -12.54
C VAL A 98 13.40 12.97 -12.15
N LEU A 99 14.24 13.53 -13.03
CA LEU A 99 15.01 14.73 -12.74
C LEU A 99 14.37 16.00 -13.32
N THR A 100 13.46 15.86 -14.28
CA THR A 100 12.84 16.99 -14.99
C THR A 100 11.37 16.77 -15.28
N LYS A 101 10.64 17.87 -15.51
CA LYS A 101 9.24 17.82 -15.95
C LYS A 101 9.06 17.12 -17.29
N ASP A 102 10.00 17.30 -18.22
CA ASP A 102 9.93 16.68 -19.53
C ASP A 102 10.10 15.16 -19.41
N GLU A 103 11.01 14.70 -18.55
CA GLU A 103 11.17 13.29 -18.25
C GLU A 103 9.90 12.69 -17.61
N LEU A 104 9.28 13.40 -16.65
CA LEU A 104 8.00 13.00 -16.09
C LEU A 104 6.94 12.85 -17.18
N THR A 105 6.86 13.83 -18.08
CA THR A 105 5.89 13.84 -19.18
C THR A 105 6.09 12.65 -20.12
N GLN A 106 7.35 12.31 -20.41
CA GLN A 106 7.70 11.16 -21.26
C GLN A 106 7.37 9.83 -20.57
N LYS A 107 7.73 9.68 -19.29
CA LYS A 107 7.49 8.44 -18.54
C LYS A 107 6.02 8.19 -18.17
N LEU A 108 5.22 9.25 -18.03
CA LEU A 108 3.81 9.14 -17.65
C LEU A 108 2.88 9.21 -18.86
N PHE A 109 2.83 10.34 -19.57
CA PHE A 109 1.82 10.60 -20.60
C PHE A 109 2.15 9.99 -21.96
N LYS A 110 3.40 9.58 -22.18
CA LYS A 110 3.85 8.96 -23.43
C LYS A 110 4.26 7.50 -23.24
N SER A 111 3.99 6.93 -22.07
CA SER A 111 4.17 5.50 -21.86
C SER A 111 3.14 4.71 -22.66
N GLU A 112 3.49 3.48 -23.01
CA GLU A 112 2.60 2.64 -23.79
C GLU A 112 1.33 2.30 -23.00
N GLU A 113 1.47 2.04 -21.70
CA GLU A 113 0.38 1.76 -20.77
C GLU A 113 -0.63 2.90 -20.72
N PHE A 114 -0.16 4.15 -20.59
CA PHE A 114 -1.04 5.32 -20.54
C PHE A 114 -1.74 5.56 -21.88
N THR A 115 -1.00 5.41 -22.99
CA THR A 115 -1.55 5.68 -24.33
C THR A 115 -2.61 4.65 -24.72
N ARG A 116 -2.40 3.37 -24.37
CA ARG A 116 -3.39 2.30 -24.54
C ARG A 116 -4.64 2.55 -23.71
N TRP A 117 -4.48 2.91 -22.43
CA TRP A 117 -5.61 3.28 -21.57
C TRP A 117 -6.41 4.45 -22.15
N GLN A 118 -5.72 5.47 -22.69
CA GLN A 118 -6.37 6.64 -23.27
C GLN A 118 -7.12 6.34 -24.58
N SER A 119 -6.66 5.37 -25.37
CA SER A 119 -7.29 5.02 -26.66
C SER A 119 -8.52 4.13 -26.54
N GLY A 120 -8.74 3.51 -25.39
CA GLY A 120 -9.65 2.37 -25.24
C GLY A 120 -9.17 1.17 -26.05
#